data_AF-A0A0L0C323-F1
#
_entry.id   AF-A0A0L0C323-F1
#
_cell.length_a   1.000
_cell.length_b   1.000
_cell.length_c   1.000
_cell.angle_alpha   90.00
_cell.angle_beta   90.00
_cell.angle_gamma   90.00
#
_symmetry.space_group_name_H-M   'P 1'
#
loop_
_entity.id
_entity.type
_entity.pdbx_description
1 polymer ?
#
loop_
_entity_poly.entity_id
_entity_poly.type
_entity_poly.pdbx_seq_one_letter_code
_entity_poly.pdbx_strand_id
1 'polypeptide(L)'
;IQEKLGILHNGEVYAVFSYEAQNSDELTFNVNDHLVILRKGDDAESEWWWAKNEQNEEGYVPRNLLGLYPRVPPQTTNYTD
;
A
#
# COMPACT_ATOMS: atom_id res chain seq x y z
N ILE A 1 0.79 25.51 -11.76
CA ILE A 1 1.94 24.57 -11.89
C ILE A 1 1.93 23.47 -10.81
N GLN A 2 0.76 22.96 -10.39
CA GLN A 2 0.65 21.81 -9.46
C GLN A 2 0.45 20.46 -10.20
N GLU A 3 0.65 20.43 -11.52
CA GLU A 3 0.31 19.30 -12.41
C GLU A 3 1.44 18.27 -12.58
N LYS A 4 2.35 18.11 -11.61
CA LYS A 4 3.60 17.37 -11.89
C LYS A 4 4.10 16.46 -10.79
N LEU A 5 3.23 15.61 -10.21
CA LEU A 5 3.66 14.46 -9.41
C LEU A 5 2.82 13.19 -9.62
N GLY A 6 2.19 13.03 -10.80
CA GLY A 6 1.70 11.72 -11.28
C GLY A 6 2.82 10.83 -11.84
N ILE A 7 4.04 10.87 -11.30
CA ILE A 7 5.24 10.34 -11.98
C ILE A 7 6.14 9.55 -11.02
N LEU A 8 5.67 8.37 -10.59
CA LEU A 8 6.48 7.15 -10.57
C LEU A 8 5.54 5.94 -10.36
N HIS A 9 5.31 5.13 -11.40
CA HIS A 9 4.47 3.91 -11.34
C HIS A 9 3.08 4.13 -10.72
N ASN A 10 2.43 5.26 -11.03
CA ASN A 10 1.12 5.68 -10.51
C ASN A 10 0.96 5.66 -8.97
N GLY A 11 2.02 5.44 -8.18
CA GLY A 11 1.90 5.18 -6.75
C GLY A 11 1.25 3.83 -6.42
N GLU A 12 1.18 2.89 -7.37
CA GLU A 12 0.55 1.59 -7.18
C GLU A 12 1.38 0.69 -6.27
N VAL A 13 0.74 0.18 -5.23
CA VAL A 13 1.31 -0.77 -4.28
C VAL A 13 0.29 -1.83 -3.95
N TYR A 14 0.77 -2.94 -3.41
CA TYR A 14 -0.06 -4.05 -2.95
C TYR A 14 0.09 -4.22 -1.45
N ALA A 15 -1.01 -4.43 -0.76
CA ALA A 15 -0.98 -4.82 0.62
C ALA A 15 -0.36 -6.22 0.77
N VAL A 16 0.72 -6.34 1.53
CA VAL A 16 1.34 -7.65 1.83
C VAL A 16 0.79 -8.28 3.11
N PHE A 17 -0.04 -7.54 3.84
CA PHE A 17 -0.79 -7.97 5.02
C PHE A 17 -2.14 -7.25 5.07
N SER A 18 -3.11 -7.81 5.77
CA SER A 18 -4.38 -7.14 6.11
C SER A 18 -4.19 -6.16 7.27
N TYR A 19 -4.87 -5.03 7.20
CA TYR A 19 -4.89 -3.99 8.22
C TYR A 19 -6.32 -3.49 8.43
N GLU A 20 -6.73 -3.37 9.68
CA GLU A 20 -8.01 -2.80 10.08
C GLU A 20 -7.75 -1.40 10.67
N ALA A 21 -8.42 -0.40 10.11
CA ALA A 21 -8.32 0.98 10.56
C ALA A 21 -8.75 1.10 12.03
N GLN A 22 -7.90 1.70 12.84
CA GLN A 22 -8.14 1.99 14.26
C GLN A 22 -8.67 3.40 14.46
N ASN A 23 -8.33 4.32 13.56
CA ASN A 23 -8.81 5.70 13.55
C ASN A 23 -9.65 6.00 12.30
N SER A 24 -10.48 7.04 12.37
CA SER A 24 -11.34 7.47 11.25
C SER A 24 -10.59 7.96 10.02
N ASP A 25 -9.32 8.33 10.20
CA ASP A 25 -8.45 8.85 9.13
C ASP A 25 -7.58 7.74 8.52
N GLU A 26 -7.72 6.49 8.98
CA GLU A 26 -6.97 5.32 8.50
C GLU A 26 -7.79 4.49 7.51
N LEU A 27 -7.11 3.79 6.60
CA LEU A 27 -7.74 2.97 5.58
C LEU A 27 -7.65 1.48 5.94
N THR A 28 -8.78 0.78 5.92
CA THR A 28 -8.84 -0.69 6.06
C THR A 28 -8.56 -1.37 4.72
N PHE A 29 -7.70 -2.38 4.72
CA PHE A 29 -7.35 -3.13 3.51
C PHE A 29 -6.95 -4.58 3.83
N ASN A 30 -7.08 -5.47 2.85
CA ASN A 30 -6.73 -6.89 2.97
C ASN A 30 -5.43 -7.23 2.25
N VAL A 31 -4.88 -8.41 2.53
CA VAL A 31 -3.71 -8.91 1.81
C VAL A 31 -4.01 -9.06 0.31
N ASN A 32 -3.06 -8.60 -0.50
CA ASN A 32 -3.10 -8.47 -1.95
C ASN A 32 -4.05 -7.40 -2.50
N ASP A 33 -4.64 -6.56 -1.66
CA ASP A 33 -5.42 -5.42 -2.13
C ASP A 33 -4.51 -4.45 -2.88
N HIS A 34 -5.04 -3.91 -3.99
CA HIS A 34 -4.40 -2.85 -4.76
C HIS A 34 -4.69 -1.50 -4.12
N LEU A 35 -3.63 -0.73 -3.89
CA LEU A 35 -3.69 0.57 -3.27
C LEU A 35 -2.89 1.57 -4.09
N VAL A 36 -3.38 2.80 -4.16
CA VAL A 36 -2.72 3.91 -4.85
C VAL A 36 -2.26 4.94 -3.85
N ILE A 37 -0.95 5.13 -3.73
CA ILE A 37 -0.35 6.13 -2.85
C ILE A 37 -0.54 7.51 -3.47
N LEU A 38 -1.37 8.33 -2.82
CA LEU A 38 -1.65 9.71 -3.21
C LEU A 38 -0.63 10.67 -2.59
N ARG A 39 -0.21 10.42 -1.34
CA ARG A 39 0.74 11.26 -0.61
C ARG A 39 1.65 10.42 0.26
N LYS A 40 2.97 10.57 0.08
CA LYS A 40 3.94 10.04 1.04
C LYS A 40 4.06 11.05 2.18
N GLY A 41 4.06 10.58 3.44
CA GLY A 41 4.21 11.42 4.62
C GLY A 41 5.50 12.24 4.57
N ASP A 42 5.50 13.41 5.20
CA ASP A 42 6.66 14.30 5.34
C ASP A 42 7.73 13.69 6.27
N ASP A 43 8.89 14.36 6.45
CA ASP A 43 10.04 13.87 7.25
C ASP A 43 9.66 13.40 8.68
N ALA A 44 8.55 13.91 9.24
CA ALA A 44 8.02 13.51 10.56
C ALA A 44 7.10 12.27 10.54
N GLU A 45 6.52 11.93 9.38
CA GLU A 45 5.50 10.88 9.20
C GLU A 45 5.97 9.83 8.18
N SER A 46 7.27 9.54 8.18
CA SER A 46 7.92 8.64 7.20
C SER A 46 7.33 7.22 7.14
N GLU A 47 6.49 6.84 8.10
CA GLU A 47 5.89 5.51 8.27
C GLU A 47 4.44 5.41 7.77
N TRP A 48 3.73 6.53 7.60
CA TRP A 48 2.32 6.57 7.22
C TRP A 48 2.09 7.33 5.91
N TRP A 49 1.45 6.68 4.95
CA TRP A 49 1.18 7.26 3.64
C TRP A 49 -0.32 7.41 3.43
N TRP A 50 -0.74 8.47 2.75
CA TRP A 50 -2.14 8.62 2.32
C TRP A 50 -2.35 7.82 1.04
N ALA A 51 -3.24 6.84 1.10
CA ALA A 51 -3.54 5.95 -0.01
C ALA A 51 -5.03 5.91 -0.30
N LYS A 52 -5.35 5.37 -1.48
CA LYS A 52 -6.70 5.16 -1.96
C LYS A 52 -6.89 3.70 -2.38
N ASN A 53 -8.01 3.08 -1.98
CA ASN A 53 -8.38 1.74 -2.42
C ASN A 53 -9.23 1.76 -3.71
N GLU A 54 -9.52 0.58 -4.25
CA GLU A 54 -10.40 0.43 -5.44
C GLU A 54 -11.85 0.89 -5.18
N GLN A 55 -12.28 0.93 -3.92
CA GLN A 55 -13.59 1.44 -3.51
C GLN A 55 -13.66 2.96 -3.45
N ASN A 56 -12.58 3.65 -3.84
CA ASN A 56 -12.41 5.10 -3.77
C ASN A 56 -12.38 5.67 -2.34
N GLU A 57 -12.15 4.83 -1.34
CA GLU A 57 -11.92 5.27 0.04
C GLU A 57 -10.45 5.65 0.21
N GLU A 58 -10.23 6.70 1.00
CA GLU A 58 -8.92 7.30 1.19
C GLU A 58 -8.58 7.35 2.68
N GLY A 59 -7.32 7.11 3.02
CA GLY A 59 -6.88 7.15 4.40
C GLY A 59 -5.39 6.88 4.56
N TYR A 60 -4.92 7.03 5.79
CA TYR A 60 -3.57 6.67 6.17
C TYR A 60 -3.38 5.16 6.19
N VAL A 61 -2.31 4.72 5.55
CA VAL A 61 -1.86 3.33 5.52
C VAL A 61 -0.42 3.24 6.02
N PRO A 62 -0.09 2.21 6.80
CA PRO A 62 1.26 2.01 7.31
C PRO A 62 2.13 1.37 6.20
N ARG A 63 3.23 2.03 5.83
CA ARG A 63 4.03 1.63 4.65
C ARG A 63 4.70 0.26 4.78
N ASN A 64 4.92 -0.22 6.00
CA ASN A 64 5.54 -1.52 6.30
C ASN A 64 4.63 -2.70 5.93
N LEU A 65 3.33 -2.46 5.72
CA LEU A 65 2.38 -3.46 5.28
C LEU A 65 2.17 -3.45 3.75
N LEU A 66 2.94 -2.64 3.02
CA LEU A 66 2.83 -2.45 1.57
C LEU A 66 4.06 -3.02 0.86
N GLY A 67 3.85 -3.58 -0.32
CA GLY A 67 4.88 -4.07 -1.23
C GLY A 67 4.65 -3.57 -2.65
N LEU A 68 5.70 -3.51 -3.47
CA LEU A 68 5.58 -3.15 -4.89
C LEU A 68 4.93 -4.27 -5.73
N TYR A 69 4.85 -5.48 -5.19
CA TYR A 69 4.26 -6.64 -5.82
C TYR A 69 3.39 -7.38 -4.79
N PRO A 70 2.32 -8.06 -5.24
CA PRO A 70 1.56 -8.94 -4.36
C PRO A 70 2.49 -10.01 -3.79
N ARG A 71 2.15 -10.56 -2.61
CA ARG A 71 2.93 -11.66 -2.04
C ARG A 71 2.88 -12.83 -3.02
N VAL A 72 4.01 -13.13 -3.66
CA VAL A 72 4.18 -14.40 -4.36
C VAL A 72 3.91 -15.51 -3.35
N PRO A 73 2.99 -16.46 -3.62
CA PRO A 73 2.91 -17.66 -2.80
C PRO A 73 4.29 -18.31 -2.84
N PRO A 74 4.84 -18.76 -1.69
CA PRO A 74 6.12 -19.46 -1.71
C PRO A 74 5.97 -20.62 -2.68
N GLN A 75 6.73 -20.58 -3.79
CA GLN A 75 6.88 -21.76 -4.60
C GLN A 75 7.51 -22.80 -3.69
N THR A 76 6.73 -23.79 -3.28
CA THR A 76 7.25 -25.01 -2.67
C THR A 76 8.19 -25.60 -3.70
N THR A 77 9.46 -25.24 -3.62
CA THR A 77 10.53 -25.99 -4.26
C THR A 77 10.52 -27.34 -3.56
N ASN A 78 9.78 -28.28 -4.13
CA ASN A 78 9.96 -29.70 -3.90
C ASN A 78 11.39 -30.05 -4.35
N TYR A 79 12.36 -29.80 -3.47
CA TYR A 79 13.67 -30.42 -3.58
C TYR A 79 13.53 -31.84 -3.03
N THR A 80 13.15 -32.74 -3.94
CA THR A 80 13.39 -34.18 -3.81
C THR A 80 14.20 -34.57 -5.05
N ASP A 81 15.50 -34.71 -4.87
CA ASP A 81 16.30 -35.74 -5.52
C ASP A 81 17.08 -36.47 -4.40
#